data_AF-A0A385SW90-F1
#
_entry.id   AF-A0A385SW90-F1
#
_cell.length_a   1.000
_cell.length_b   1.000
_cell.length_c   1.000
_cell.angle_alpha   90.00
_cell.angle_beta   90.00
_cell.angle_gamma   90.00
#
_symmetry.space_group_name_H-M   'P 1'
#
loop_
_entity.id
_entity.type
_entity.pdbx_description
1 polymer ?
#
loop_
_entity_poly.entity_id
_entity_poly.type
_entity_poly.pdbx_seq_one_letter_code
_entity_poly.pdbx_strand_id
1 'polypeptide(L)'
;MTYLFVTLVIICLWHFIYEGILLPSIRLKLRFELYALRDGLRDLKINENHKFKDSEFDHLHDIINGMLEVLPVLNINFVRRMIRAEESDPDLKDVIEQRRRAIESCSIGGVREIYHELSVLMNYAVFANSFCMLIYLIPVFLIQNVFLHAKRSIDRLTLTPVDTLHQLASPSKFFGSEAPD
;
A
#
# COMPACT_ATOMS: atom_id res chain seq x y z
N MET A 1 23.90 -17.65 3.00
CA MET A 1 22.76 -18.23 3.75
C MET A 1 22.41 -17.42 4.99
N THR A 2 23.36 -17.11 5.87
CA THR A 2 23.12 -16.33 7.10
C THR A 2 22.45 -14.97 6.87
N TYR A 3 22.93 -14.18 5.91
CA TYR A 3 22.34 -12.87 5.61
C TYR A 3 20.88 -12.95 5.16
N LEU A 4 20.55 -13.89 4.28
CA LEU A 4 19.18 -14.13 3.82
C LEU A 4 18.27 -14.52 4.98
N PHE A 5 18.73 -15.42 5.84
CA PHE A 5 17.99 -15.85 7.03
C PHE A 5 17.70 -14.66 7.96
N VAL A 6 18.71 -13.86 8.28
CA VAL A 6 18.55 -12.66 9.13
C VAL A 6 17.58 -11.66 8.50
N THR A 7 17.65 -11.41 7.19
CA THR A 7 16.71 -10.53 6.48
C THR A 7 15.28 -11.02 6.60
N LEU A 8 15.04 -12.33 6.43
CA LEU A 8 13.70 -12.90 6.56
C LEU A 8 13.16 -12.77 7.99
N VAL A 9 14.00 -12.99 9.01
CA VAL A 9 13.60 -12.79 10.41
C VAL A 9 13.20 -11.34 10.67
N ILE A 10 13.97 -10.36 10.16
CA ILE A 10 13.65 -8.94 10.30
C ILE A 10 12.30 -8.62 9.63
N ILE A 11 12.07 -9.13 8.42
CA ILE A 11 10.80 -8.93 7.71
C ILE A 11 9.62 -9.54 8.47
N CYS A 12 9.78 -10.75 9.04
CA CYS A 12 8.75 -11.39 9.85
C CYS A 12 8.43 -10.58 11.11
N LEU A 13 9.46 -10.11 11.83
CA LEU A 13 9.27 -9.28 13.02
C LEU A 13 8.57 -7.97 12.67
N TRP A 14 8.99 -7.32 11.59
CA TRP A 14 8.32 -6.12 11.11
C TRP A 14 6.86 -6.38 10.76
N HIS A 15 6.58 -7.43 9.98
CA HIS A 15 5.23 -7.79 9.57
C HIS A 15 4.33 -8.03 10.79
N PHE A 16 4.84 -8.75 11.79
CA PHE A 16 4.13 -8.99 13.05
C PHE A 16 3.80 -7.69 13.80
N ILE A 17 4.76 -6.77 13.92
CA ILE A 17 4.53 -5.47 14.58
C ILE A 17 3.50 -4.64 13.78
N TYR A 18 3.64 -4.61 12.46
CA TYR A 18 2.76 -3.81 11.61
C TYR A 18 1.31 -4.33 11.64
N GLU A 19 1.08 -5.60 11.32
CA GLU A 19 -0.26 -6.20 11.28
C GLU A 19 -0.86 -6.38 12.68
N GLY A 20 -0.03 -6.70 13.68
CA GLY A 20 -0.49 -7.00 15.03
C GLY A 20 -0.76 -5.77 15.88
N ILE A 21 -0.04 -4.66 15.66
CA ILE A 21 -0.08 -3.49 16.57
C ILE A 21 -0.44 -2.21 15.82
N LEU A 22 0.29 -1.88 14.75
CA LEU A 22 0.13 -0.60 14.07
C LEU A 22 -1.18 -0.54 13.27
N LEU A 23 -1.47 -1.54 12.44
CA LEU A 23 -2.64 -1.54 11.57
C LEU A 23 -3.97 -1.55 12.34
N PRO A 24 -4.15 -2.32 13.43
CA PRO A 24 -5.35 -2.24 14.27
C PRO A 24 -5.54 -0.84 14.88
N SER A 25 -4.45 -0.21 15.33
CA SER A 25 -4.49 1.15 15.89
C SER A 25 -4.89 2.19 14.84
N ILE A 26 -4.33 2.06 13.63
CA ILE A 26 -4.69 2.91 12.48
C ILE A 26 -6.15 2.72 12.09
N ARG A 27 -6.63 1.47 11.99
CA ARG A 27 -8.03 1.16 11.69
C ARG A 27 -8.98 1.72 12.74
N LEU A 28 -8.62 1.65 14.02
CA LEU A 28 -9.42 2.21 15.10
C LEU A 28 -9.53 3.74 14.97
N LYS A 29 -8.41 4.42 14.70
CA LYS A 29 -8.41 5.86 14.44
C LYS A 29 -9.32 6.23 13.26
N LEU A 30 -9.16 5.54 12.13
CA LEU A 30 -9.97 5.76 10.93
C LEU A 30 -11.46 5.55 11.19
N ARG A 31 -11.81 4.53 11.99
CA ARG A 31 -13.18 4.27 12.39
C ARG A 31 -13.78 5.44 13.19
N PHE A 32 -13.01 6.05 14.09
CA PHE A 32 -13.46 7.24 14.81
C PHE A 32 -13.62 8.45 13.91
N GLU A 33 -12.70 8.67 12.95
CA GLU A 33 -12.81 9.75 11.98
C GLU A 33 -14.05 9.57 11.07
N LEU A 34 -14.37 8.35 10.66
CA LEU A 34 -15.61 8.05 9.93
C LEU A 34 -16.87 8.26 10.76
N TYR A 35 -16.84 7.94 12.07
CA TYR A 35 -17.96 8.25 12.95
C TYR A 35 -18.15 9.75 13.12
N ALA A 36 -17.06 10.52 13.25
CA ALA A 36 -17.12 11.97 13.31
C ALA A 36 -17.72 12.57 12.02
N LEU A 37 -17.34 12.06 10.84
CA LEU A 37 -17.93 12.48 9.56
C LEU A 37 -19.44 12.19 9.49
N ARG A 38 -19.86 11.01 9.95
CA ARG A 38 -21.28 10.65 9.97
C ARG A 38 -22.08 11.54 10.91
N ASP A 39 -21.52 11.87 12.06
CA ASP A 39 -22.19 12.72 13.03
C ASP A 39 -22.23 14.18 12.54
N GLY A 40 -21.16 14.68 11.91
CA GLY A 40 -21.16 15.96 11.20
C GLY A 40 -22.19 16.04 10.07
N LEU A 41 -22.40 14.94 9.34
CA LEU A 41 -23.46 14.85 8.32
C LEU A 41 -24.86 14.98 8.94
N ARG A 42 -25.09 14.40 10.13
CA ARG A 42 -26.37 14.51 10.85
C ARG A 42 -26.58 15.94 11.36
N ASP A 43 -25.54 16.58 11.85
CA ASP A 43 -25.59 17.97 12.29
C ASP A 43 -25.93 18.90 11.11
N LEU A 44 -25.35 18.67 9.93
CA LEU A 44 -25.73 19.40 8.72
C LEU A 44 -27.21 19.22 8.36
N LYS A 45 -27.75 18.00 8.46
CA LYS A 45 -29.18 17.75 8.23
C LYS A 45 -30.07 18.50 9.20
N ILE A 46 -29.68 18.56 10.47
CA ILE A 46 -30.46 19.29 11.49
C ILE A 46 -30.42 20.80 11.22
N ASN A 47 -29.25 21.35 10.89
CA ASN A 47 -29.04 22.80 10.76
C ASN A 47 -29.51 23.37 9.40
N GLU A 48 -29.40 22.59 8.32
CA GLU A 48 -29.72 23.02 6.94
C GLU A 48 -30.92 22.24 6.35
N ASN A 49 -31.81 21.75 7.21
CA ASN A 49 -32.93 20.84 6.89
C ASN A 49 -33.79 21.29 5.67
N HIS A 50 -33.89 22.59 5.41
CA HIS A 50 -34.67 23.12 4.29
C HIS A 50 -33.97 23.01 2.93
N LYS A 51 -32.64 22.88 2.91
CA LYS A 51 -31.83 22.79 1.69
C LYS A 51 -31.32 21.38 1.44
N PHE A 52 -31.26 20.55 2.47
CA PHE A 52 -30.69 19.22 2.36
C PHE A 52 -31.78 18.20 2.06
N LYS A 53 -31.86 17.75 0.80
CA LYS A 53 -32.85 16.73 0.43
C LYS A 53 -32.51 15.41 1.13
N ASP A 54 -33.54 14.69 1.56
CA ASP A 54 -33.38 13.40 2.21
C ASP A 54 -32.57 12.41 1.37
N SER A 55 -32.77 12.39 0.04
CA SER A 55 -32.03 11.50 -0.85
C SER A 55 -30.52 11.79 -0.87
N GLU A 56 -30.11 13.06 -0.80
CA GLU A 56 -28.69 13.45 -0.80
C GLU A 56 -28.03 13.05 0.54
N PHE A 57 -28.76 13.22 1.65
CA PHE A 57 -28.32 12.76 2.97
C PHE A 57 -28.18 11.25 3.01
N ASP A 58 -29.19 10.51 2.56
CA ASP A 58 -29.21 9.05 2.60
C ASP A 58 -28.06 8.47 1.79
N HIS A 59 -27.78 9.03 0.60
CA HIS A 59 -26.63 8.61 -0.20
C HIS A 59 -25.29 8.77 0.54
N LEU A 60 -25.03 9.93 1.14
CA LEU A 60 -23.74 10.16 1.81
C LEU A 60 -23.65 9.36 3.11
N HIS A 61 -24.76 9.22 3.84
CA HIS A 61 -24.85 8.39 5.04
C HIS A 61 -24.58 6.91 4.71
N ASP A 62 -25.12 6.40 3.61
CA ASP A 62 -24.88 5.04 3.13
C ASP A 62 -23.44 4.83 2.70
N ILE A 63 -22.81 5.81 2.03
CA ILE A 63 -21.40 5.70 1.65
C ILE A 63 -20.51 5.65 2.90
N ILE A 64 -20.76 6.50 3.90
CA ILE A 64 -19.97 6.49 5.15
C ILE A 64 -20.14 5.17 5.90
N ASN A 65 -21.37 4.65 6.00
CA ASN A 65 -21.62 3.35 6.65
C ASN A 65 -21.01 2.19 5.86
N GLY A 66 -21.12 2.18 4.53
CA GLY A 66 -20.48 1.20 3.69
C GLY A 66 -18.96 1.22 3.87
N MET A 67 -18.36 2.41 3.99
CA MET A 67 -16.93 2.53 4.27
C MET A 67 -16.54 1.98 5.65
N LEU A 68 -17.34 2.25 6.69
CA LEU A 68 -17.15 1.66 8.02
C LEU A 68 -17.18 0.14 7.99
N GLU A 69 -18.08 -0.45 7.19
CA GLU A 69 -18.21 -1.90 7.03
C GLU A 69 -16.99 -2.51 6.32
N VAL A 70 -16.55 -1.92 5.22
CA VAL A 70 -15.46 -2.48 4.40
C VAL A 70 -14.06 -2.06 4.85
N LEU A 71 -13.92 -1.16 5.83
CA LEU A 71 -12.64 -0.62 6.30
C LEU A 71 -11.54 -1.69 6.54
N PRO A 72 -11.83 -2.85 7.16
CA PRO A 72 -10.80 -3.88 7.40
C PRO A 72 -10.29 -4.56 6.12
N VAL A 73 -11.10 -4.59 5.06
CA VAL A 73 -10.79 -5.27 3.79
C VAL A 73 -10.42 -4.29 2.67
N LEU A 74 -10.49 -2.99 2.94
CA LEU A 74 -10.25 -1.93 1.98
C LEU A 74 -8.75 -1.83 1.64
N ASN A 75 -8.33 -2.51 0.58
CA ASN A 75 -6.96 -2.54 0.07
C ASN A 75 -6.93 -2.43 -1.46
N ILE A 76 -5.74 -2.42 -2.06
CA ILE A 76 -5.57 -2.30 -3.52
C ILE A 76 -6.32 -3.38 -4.31
N ASN A 77 -6.42 -4.61 -3.78
CA ASN A 77 -7.12 -5.70 -4.43
C ASN A 77 -8.64 -5.49 -4.40
N PHE A 78 -9.17 -4.95 -3.30
CA PHE A 78 -10.57 -4.57 -3.17
C PHE A 78 -10.92 -3.47 -4.18
N VAL A 79 -10.09 -2.42 -4.28
CA VAL A 79 -10.28 -1.33 -5.27
C VAL A 79 -10.28 -1.90 -6.69
N ARG A 80 -9.35 -2.79 -7.03
CA ARG A 80 -9.31 -3.44 -8.34
C ARG A 80 -10.54 -4.32 -8.62
N ARG A 81 -11.15 -4.92 -7.59
CA ARG A 81 -12.40 -5.67 -7.72
C ARG A 81 -13.58 -4.74 -7.96
N MET A 82 -13.64 -3.61 -7.26
CA MET A 82 -14.67 -2.59 -7.45
C MET A 82 -14.66 -2.03 -8.88
N ILE A 83 -13.48 -1.65 -9.39
CA ILE A 83 -13.32 -1.16 -10.77
C ILE A 83 -13.80 -2.21 -11.77
N ARG A 84 -13.40 -3.47 -11.60
CA ARG A 84 -13.85 -4.55 -12.50
C ARG A 84 -15.34 -4.80 -12.42
N ALA A 85 -15.94 -4.71 -11.22
CA ALA A 85 -17.38 -4.85 -11.05
C ALA A 85 -18.13 -3.74 -11.80
N GLU A 86 -17.68 -2.48 -11.65
CA GLU A 86 -18.21 -1.31 -12.36
C GLU A 86 -18.08 -1.44 -13.88
N GLU A 87 -16.96 -1.96 -14.39
CA GLU A 87 -16.77 -2.20 -15.82
C GLU A 87 -17.66 -3.31 -16.39
N SER A 88 -17.98 -4.33 -15.57
CA SER A 88 -18.75 -5.50 -15.99
C SER A 88 -20.27 -5.34 -15.86
N ASP A 89 -20.73 -4.40 -15.04
CA ASP A 89 -22.14 -4.21 -14.70
C ASP A 89 -22.57 -2.76 -15.01
N PRO A 90 -23.25 -2.53 -16.16
CA PRO A 90 -23.73 -1.21 -16.55
C PRO A 90 -24.69 -0.58 -15.54
N ASP A 91 -25.53 -1.38 -14.88
CA ASP A 91 -26.50 -0.88 -13.91
C ASP A 91 -25.76 -0.34 -12.67
N LEU A 92 -24.73 -1.04 -12.22
CA LEU A 92 -23.88 -0.58 -11.12
C LEU A 92 -23.18 0.75 -11.47
N LYS A 93 -22.66 0.87 -12.68
CA LYS A 93 -22.01 2.09 -13.15
C LYS A 93 -22.97 3.28 -13.15
N ASP A 94 -24.20 3.08 -13.63
CA ASP A 94 -25.22 4.12 -13.65
C ASP A 94 -25.62 4.55 -12.22
N VAL A 95 -25.71 3.61 -11.27
CA VAL A 95 -25.96 3.92 -9.86
C VAL A 95 -24.82 4.75 -9.24
N ILE A 96 -23.55 4.39 -9.52
CA ILE A 96 -22.38 5.14 -9.04
C ILE A 96 -22.39 6.56 -9.59
N GLU A 97 -22.63 6.71 -10.88
CA GLU A 97 -22.66 8.01 -11.56
C GLU A 97 -23.83 8.87 -11.06
N GLN A 98 -25.00 8.28 -10.83
CA GLN A 98 -26.14 8.99 -10.25
C GLN A 98 -25.82 9.51 -8.84
N ARG A 99 -25.21 8.68 -7.99
CA ARG A 99 -24.78 9.09 -6.63
C ARG A 99 -23.73 10.19 -6.69
N ARG A 100 -22.75 10.08 -7.59
CA ARG A 100 -21.73 11.12 -7.81
C ARG A 100 -22.39 12.45 -8.18
N ARG A 101 -23.29 12.45 -9.16
CA ARG A 101 -24.01 13.68 -9.59
C ARG A 101 -24.86 14.27 -8.48
N ALA A 102 -25.52 13.45 -7.67
CA ALA A 102 -26.30 13.93 -6.53
C ALA A 102 -25.43 14.70 -5.52
N ILE A 103 -24.22 14.21 -5.25
CA ILE A 103 -23.27 14.87 -4.34
C ILE A 103 -22.69 16.14 -4.99
N GLU A 104 -22.30 16.08 -6.26
CA GLU A 104 -21.68 17.21 -6.97
C GLU A 104 -22.66 18.38 -7.18
N SER A 105 -23.94 18.09 -7.40
CA SER A 105 -25.01 19.08 -7.60
C SER A 105 -25.61 19.63 -6.30
N CYS A 106 -25.26 19.05 -5.15
CA CYS A 106 -25.71 19.56 -3.85
C CYS A 106 -25.14 20.97 -3.62
N SER A 107 -26.03 21.94 -3.36
CA SER A 107 -25.65 23.34 -3.14
C SER A 107 -25.04 23.62 -1.76
N ILE A 108 -25.06 22.63 -0.87
CA ILE A 108 -24.59 22.78 0.51
C ILE A 108 -23.08 22.53 0.54
N GLY A 109 -22.31 23.57 0.85
CA GLY A 109 -20.84 23.48 0.92
C GLY A 109 -20.35 22.36 1.86
N GLY A 110 -21.01 22.17 3.01
CA GLY A 110 -20.65 21.15 3.99
C GLY A 110 -20.76 19.71 3.46
N VAL A 111 -21.65 19.43 2.50
CA VAL A 111 -21.78 18.09 1.91
C VAL A 111 -20.54 17.75 1.08
N ARG A 112 -20.04 18.72 0.30
CA ARG A 112 -18.84 18.54 -0.51
C ARG A 112 -17.59 18.37 0.36
N GLU A 113 -17.51 19.09 1.48
CA GLU A 113 -16.42 18.97 2.45
C GLU A 113 -16.39 17.57 3.09
N ILE A 114 -17.53 17.08 3.58
CA ILE A 114 -17.65 15.72 4.12
C ILE A 114 -17.26 14.67 3.08
N TYR A 115 -17.72 14.82 1.83
CA TYR A 115 -17.36 13.89 0.76
C TYR A 115 -15.85 13.91 0.45
N HIS A 116 -15.23 15.09 0.45
CA HIS A 116 -13.79 15.20 0.26
C HIS A 116 -13.02 14.53 1.40
N GLU A 117 -13.38 14.81 2.64
CA GLU A 117 -12.74 14.19 3.82
C GLU A 117 -12.90 12.67 3.79
N LEU A 118 -14.09 12.18 3.44
CA LEU A 118 -14.34 10.75 3.25
C LEU A 118 -13.41 10.12 2.22
N SER A 119 -13.19 10.78 1.08
CA SER A 119 -12.25 10.32 0.05
C SER A 119 -10.80 10.30 0.55
N VAL A 120 -10.39 11.26 1.38
CA VAL A 120 -9.04 11.30 1.97
C VAL A 120 -8.86 10.13 2.94
N LEU A 121 -9.83 9.88 3.82
CA LEU A 121 -9.80 8.73 4.72
C LEU A 121 -9.77 7.41 3.94
N MET A 122 -10.49 7.33 2.82
CA MET A 122 -10.54 6.13 1.98
C MET A 122 -9.17 5.82 1.37
N ASN A 123 -8.52 6.84 0.81
CA ASN A 123 -7.17 6.70 0.25
C ASN A 123 -6.16 6.29 1.32
N TYR A 124 -6.23 6.91 2.51
CA TYR A 124 -5.36 6.56 3.61
C TYR A 124 -5.59 5.12 4.10
N ALA A 125 -6.85 4.67 4.19
CA ALA A 125 -7.19 3.29 4.54
C ALA A 125 -6.66 2.28 3.53
N VAL A 126 -6.84 2.53 2.22
CA VAL A 126 -6.28 1.68 1.15
C VAL A 126 -4.76 1.59 1.27
N PHE A 127 -4.10 2.72 1.50
CA PHE A 127 -2.65 2.78 1.66
C PHE A 127 -2.21 1.98 2.89
N ALA A 128 -2.79 2.24 4.06
CA ALA A 128 -2.44 1.56 5.30
C ALA A 128 -2.64 0.04 5.20
N ASN A 129 -3.78 -0.42 4.67
CA ASN A 129 -4.04 -1.86 4.50
C ASN A 129 -3.15 -2.52 3.43
N SER A 130 -2.56 -1.75 2.51
CA SER A 130 -1.71 -2.30 1.43
C SER A 130 -0.21 -2.12 1.70
N PHE A 131 0.17 -1.28 2.66
CA PHE A 131 1.56 -0.84 2.88
C PHE A 131 2.51 -2.00 3.19
N CYS A 132 2.03 -2.98 3.96
CA CYS A 132 2.84 -4.13 4.36
C CYS A 132 3.33 -4.96 3.15
N MET A 133 2.63 -4.91 2.02
CA MET A 133 3.03 -5.61 0.80
C MET A 133 4.37 -5.12 0.23
N LEU A 134 4.71 -3.84 0.43
CA LEU A 134 5.95 -3.24 -0.12
C LEU A 134 7.21 -3.87 0.49
N ILE A 135 7.13 -4.36 1.71
CA ILE A 135 8.29 -4.90 2.44
C ILE A 135 8.73 -6.23 1.85
N TYR A 136 7.81 -6.98 1.26
CA TYR A 136 8.12 -8.20 0.53
C TYR A 136 8.89 -7.94 -0.78
N LEU A 137 9.01 -6.69 -1.24
CA LEU A 137 9.87 -6.35 -2.37
C LEU A 137 11.34 -6.27 -1.98
N ILE A 138 11.67 -6.11 -0.69
CA ILE A 138 13.06 -5.95 -0.23
C ILE A 138 13.93 -7.16 -0.61
N PRO A 139 13.54 -8.43 -0.36
CA PRO A 139 14.32 -9.58 -0.79
C PRO A 139 14.53 -9.65 -2.30
N VAL A 140 13.51 -9.25 -3.09
CA VAL A 140 13.59 -9.24 -4.56
C VAL A 140 14.66 -8.25 -5.02
N PHE A 141 14.69 -7.04 -4.46
CA PHE A 141 15.71 -6.04 -4.75
C PHE A 141 17.11 -6.48 -4.32
N LEU A 142 17.25 -7.16 -3.18
CA LEU A 142 18.53 -7.69 -2.72
C LEU A 142 19.09 -8.74 -3.69
N ILE A 143 18.25 -9.70 -4.11
CA ILE A 143 18.64 -10.73 -5.08
C ILE A 143 19.05 -10.08 -6.41
N GLN A 144 18.29 -9.11 -6.89
CA GLN A 144 18.61 -8.39 -8.12
C GLN A 144 19.97 -7.67 -8.04
N ASN A 145 20.28 -7.02 -6.92
CA ASN A 145 21.57 -6.35 -6.71
C ASN A 145 22.74 -7.35 -6.67
N VAL A 146 22.58 -8.49 -6.00
CA VAL A 146 23.59 -9.56 -5.98
C VAL A 146 23.84 -10.08 -7.39
N PHE A 147 22.78 -10.31 -8.17
CA PHE A 147 22.90 -10.79 -9.54
C PHE A 147 23.64 -9.78 -10.44
N LEU A 148 23.30 -8.49 -10.34
CA LEU A 148 23.99 -7.42 -11.07
C LEU A 148 25.47 -7.31 -10.67
N HIS A 149 25.79 -7.48 -9.40
CA HIS A 149 27.17 -7.46 -8.91
C HIS A 149 27.96 -8.67 -9.43
N ALA A 150 27.37 -9.87 -9.39
CA ALA A 150 27.98 -11.09 -9.91
C ALA A 150 28.26 -10.98 -11.41
N LYS A 151 27.30 -10.45 -12.20
CA LYS A 151 27.50 -10.21 -13.62
C LYS A 151 28.69 -9.26 -13.89
N ARG A 152 28.76 -8.14 -13.17
CA ARG A 152 29.88 -7.20 -13.28
C ARG A 152 31.23 -7.86 -12.94
N SER A 153 31.26 -8.75 -11.97
CA SER A 153 32.48 -9.49 -11.61
C SER A 153 32.88 -10.49 -12.70
N ILE A 154 31.92 -11.19 -13.31
CA ILE A 154 32.17 -12.10 -14.43
C ILE A 154 32.66 -11.33 -15.66
N ASP A 155 32.02 -10.21 -16.00
CA ASP A 155 32.43 -9.35 -17.12
C ASP A 155 33.84 -8.78 -16.93
N ARG A 156 34.25 -8.51 -15.69
CA ARG A 156 35.64 -8.12 -15.37
C ARG A 156 36.61 -9.28 -15.59
N LEU A 157 36.24 -10.48 -15.17
CA LEU A 157 37.08 -11.68 -15.35
C LEU A 157 37.28 -12.02 -16.83
N THR A 158 36.24 -11.91 -17.66
CA THR A 158 36.34 -12.19 -19.11
C THR A 158 37.19 -11.17 -19.87
N LEU A 159 37.27 -9.93 -19.38
CA LEU A 159 38.12 -8.87 -19.93
C LEU A 159 39.54 -8.85 -19.36
N THR A 160 39.86 -9.73 -18.39
CA THR A 160 41.19 -9.79 -17.79
C THR A 160 42.16 -10.51 -18.72
N PRO A 161 43.36 -9.94 -19.02
CA PRO A 161 44.36 -10.61 -19.84
C PRO A 161 44.73 -11.99 -19.31
N VAL A 162 44.91 -12.95 -20.22
CA VAL A 162 45.19 -14.38 -19.92
C VAL A 162 46.45 -14.55 -19.07
N ASP A 163 47.45 -13.70 -19.25
CA ASP A 163 48.70 -13.73 -18.50
C ASP A 163 48.49 -13.42 -17.00
N THR A 164 47.59 -12.49 -16.70
CA THR A 164 47.20 -12.11 -15.34
C THR A 164 46.36 -13.20 -14.67
N LEU A 165 45.50 -13.87 -15.44
CA LEU A 165 44.72 -15.01 -14.96
C LEU A 165 45.62 -16.21 -14.64
N HIS A 166 46.64 -16.49 -15.47
CA HIS A 166 47.64 -17.52 -15.18
C HIS A 166 48.48 -17.21 -13.93
N GLN A 167 48.89 -15.96 -13.72
CA GLN A 167 49.57 -15.56 -12.49
C GLN A 167 48.70 -15.75 -11.24
N LEU A 168 47.40 -15.43 -11.31
CA LEU A 168 46.44 -15.61 -10.21
C LEU A 168 46.07 -17.08 -9.95
N ALA A 169 46.12 -17.93 -10.98
CA ALA A 169 45.85 -19.36 -10.87
C ALA A 169 47.07 -20.20 -10.43
N SER A 170 48.29 -19.62 -10.46
CA SER A 170 49.50 -20.33 -10.05
C SER A 170 49.59 -20.47 -8.52
N PRO A 171 49.82 -21.67 -7.96
CA PRO A 171 49.76 -21.91 -6.50
C PRO A 171 50.88 -21.22 -5.69
N SER A 172 51.93 -20.74 -6.34
CA SER A 172 53.21 -20.40 -5.71
C SER A 172 53.20 -19.08 -4.93
N LYS A 173 52.09 -18.34 -4.89
CA LYS A 173 51.95 -17.09 -4.11
C LYS A 173 51.02 -17.20 -2.90
N PHE A 174 50.27 -18.30 -2.73
CA PHE A 174 49.39 -18.50 -1.57
C PHE A 174 50.07 -19.19 -0.39
N PHE A 175 51.05 -20.05 -0.64
CA PHE A 175 51.94 -20.54 0.39
C PHE A 175 53.17 -19.64 0.42
N GLY A 176 53.19 -18.72 1.39
CA GLY A 176 54.40 -17.98 1.72
C GLY A 176 55.54 -18.97 1.93
N SER A 177 56.65 -18.72 1.24
CA SER A 177 57.92 -19.37 1.48
C SER A 177 58.42 -19.02 2.89
N GLU A 178 57.94 -19.74 3.90
CA GLU A 178 58.66 -19.90 5.17
C GLU A 178 59.38 -21.24 5.15
N ALA A 179 60.55 -21.22 4.51
CA ALA A 179 61.73 -22.06 4.72
C ALA A 179 62.77 -21.52 3.73
N PRO A 180 64.02 -21.20 4.11
CA PRO A 180 64.93 -21.93 5.01
C PRO A 180 65.66 -20.99 6.02
N ASP A 181 66.51 -21.34 6.98
CA ASP A 181 67.17 -22.54 7.51
C ASP A 181 67.31 -22.35 9.05
#